data_AF-A0A946WU78-F1
#
_entry.id   AF-A0A946WU78-F1
#
_cell.length_a   1.000
_cell.length_b   1.000
_cell.length_c   1.000
_cell.angle_alpha   90.00
_cell.angle_beta   90.00
_cell.angle_gamma   90.00
#
_symmetry.space_group_name_H-M   'P 1'
#
loop_
_entity.id
_entity.type
_entity.pdbx_description
1 polymer ?
#
loop_
_entity_poly.entity_id
_entity_poly.type
_entity_poly.pdbx_seq_one_letter_code
_entity_poly.pdbx_strand_id
1 'polypeptide(L)'
;MMNGIKVFLISLLIMAFAGSIAFASDTRITTMGGVESILHDNSNIWVLPQTITKYSNLLTGEIDSRSGLYSVGGNYAIGSGVLGLYLNNTDLESFFAPEVDDSIDTYDQKIDLFYGWDMNGTVLGGHLSYYGNSHEMDANNDKSIQSVTGFGIDLGATFAENLELAFNYKMVTWTYENANADMITEPKGNSEFGLGGRYWIEMSSSYTIVPYAGFTKFGEGIKRANHDEWTVSGLAINLGIGNNMNIDDNILAVTDIGFAYEKATFKHDRDERSDEENASGVKYPYFKLGLEAELTSWMDFRMGVSKSWIGEFDEDNNGKDTEMWGYADTDLFLGTAFHFGNLDIDAQIDPKFLTRGPNFISGQSGNLASRISLKYIWD
;
A
#
# COMPACT_ATOMS: atom_id res chain seq x y z
N MET A 1 -18.41 24.67 -8.74
CA MET A 1 -18.44 23.68 -7.63
C MET A 1 -18.07 22.28 -8.11
N MET A 2 -18.58 21.79 -9.25
CA MET A 2 -18.21 20.48 -9.83
C MET A 2 -16.70 20.27 -10.04
N ASN A 3 -15.96 21.25 -10.60
CA ASN A 3 -14.53 21.09 -10.89
C ASN A 3 -13.63 20.96 -9.63
N GLY A 4 -14.06 21.51 -8.49
CA GLY A 4 -13.29 21.40 -7.24
C GLY A 4 -13.43 20.02 -6.58
N ILE A 5 -14.60 19.40 -6.70
CA ILE A 5 -14.85 18.03 -6.24
C ILE A 5 -14.12 17.03 -7.14
N LYS A 6 -14.09 17.27 -8.46
CA LYS A 6 -13.35 16.45 -9.45
C LYS A 6 -11.85 16.37 -9.17
N VAL A 7 -11.18 17.52 -9.05
CA VAL A 7 -9.73 17.58 -8.75
C VAL A 7 -9.41 16.96 -7.39
N PHE A 8 -10.28 17.18 -6.39
CA PHE A 8 -10.12 16.58 -5.06
C PHE A 8 -10.25 15.05 -5.09
N LEU A 9 -11.25 14.49 -5.77
CA LEU A 9 -11.45 13.04 -5.87
C LEU A 9 -10.34 12.35 -6.67
N ILE A 10 -9.82 12.99 -7.73
CA ILE A 10 -8.67 12.48 -8.50
C ILE A 10 -7.39 12.48 -7.65
N SER A 11 -7.15 13.56 -6.90
CA SER A 11 -6.00 13.63 -5.97
C SER A 11 -6.13 12.59 -4.85
N LEU A 12 -7.35 12.38 -4.34
CA LEU A 12 -7.66 11.37 -3.32
C LEU A 12 -7.46 9.95 -3.86
N LEU A 13 -7.85 9.67 -5.12
CA LEU A 13 -7.65 8.36 -5.76
C LEU A 13 -6.17 8.06 -5.96
N ILE A 14 -5.38 9.03 -6.43
CA ILE A 14 -3.93 8.86 -6.61
C ILE A 14 -3.24 8.66 -5.24
N MET A 15 -3.73 9.29 -4.18
CA MET A 15 -3.27 9.04 -2.80
C MET A 15 -3.73 7.67 -2.27
N ALA A 16 -4.93 7.21 -2.61
CA ALA A 16 -5.44 5.88 -2.26
C ALA A 16 -4.66 4.76 -2.97
N PHE A 17 -4.27 4.93 -4.24
CA PHE A 17 -3.40 3.98 -4.96
C PHE A 17 -1.93 4.04 -4.55
N ALA A 18 -1.46 5.18 -4.02
CA ALA A 18 -0.19 5.21 -3.28
C ALA A 18 -0.30 4.51 -1.91
N GLY A 19 -1.52 4.35 -1.38
CA GLY A 19 -1.86 3.70 -0.11
C GLY A 19 -2.27 2.22 -0.21
N SER A 20 -2.62 1.71 -1.39
CA SER A 20 -3.16 0.34 -1.59
C SER A 20 -2.15 -0.81 -1.45
N ILE A 21 -0.93 -0.48 -0.98
CA ILE A 21 0.11 -1.42 -0.57
C ILE A 21 0.35 -1.28 0.95
N ALA A 22 -0.70 -1.18 1.77
CA ALA A 22 -0.53 -1.02 3.22
C ALA A 22 0.07 -2.30 3.86
N PHE A 23 1.31 -2.17 4.31
CA PHE A 23 2.20 -3.22 4.79
C PHE A 23 2.14 -3.45 6.32
N ALA A 24 2.69 -4.59 6.75
CA ALA A 24 3.31 -4.77 8.05
C ALA A 24 4.84 -4.67 7.91
N SER A 25 5.41 -3.69 8.64
CA SER A 25 6.79 -3.16 8.70
C SER A 25 7.29 -2.23 7.57
N ASP A 26 6.48 -1.29 7.09
CA ASP A 26 6.93 -0.30 6.10
C ASP A 26 7.82 0.81 6.69
N THR A 27 7.96 0.91 8.01
CA THR A 27 8.77 1.97 8.62
C THR A 27 10.22 2.00 8.09
N ARG A 28 10.87 0.85 7.91
CA ARG A 28 12.23 0.77 7.35
C ARG A 28 12.25 1.14 5.86
N ILE A 29 11.38 0.54 5.05
CA ILE A 29 11.29 0.82 3.61
C ILE A 29 10.99 2.30 3.33
N THR A 30 10.00 2.87 4.01
CA THR A 30 9.64 4.28 3.90
C THR A 30 10.80 5.20 4.27
N THR A 31 11.49 4.93 5.37
CA THR A 31 12.65 5.76 5.81
C THR A 31 13.86 5.65 4.88
N MET A 32 13.89 4.62 4.02
CA MET A 32 14.87 4.43 2.95
C MET A 32 14.42 5.00 1.59
N GLY A 33 13.32 5.76 1.55
CA GLY A 33 12.84 6.43 0.33
C GLY A 33 11.86 5.60 -0.49
N GLY A 34 11.24 4.58 0.09
CA GLY A 34 10.24 3.75 -0.58
C GLY A 34 10.84 2.81 -1.63
N VAL A 35 12.00 2.22 -1.33
CA VAL A 35 12.77 1.32 -2.23
C VAL A 35 12.35 -0.14 -2.13
N GLU A 36 11.08 -0.41 -1.87
CA GLU A 36 10.54 -1.74 -1.57
C GLU A 36 10.89 -2.78 -2.64
N SER A 37 10.82 -2.39 -3.92
CA SER A 37 11.04 -3.28 -5.06
C SER A 37 12.46 -3.81 -5.17
N ILE A 38 13.43 -3.19 -4.48
CA ILE A 38 14.86 -3.53 -4.59
C ILE A 38 15.50 -3.89 -3.26
N LEU A 39 14.75 -3.86 -2.15
CA LEU A 39 15.24 -4.17 -0.81
C LEU A 39 14.50 -5.37 -0.25
N HIS A 40 15.22 -6.29 0.39
CA HIS A 40 14.61 -7.34 1.20
C HIS A 40 14.20 -6.77 2.55
N ASP A 41 12.92 -6.93 2.88
CA ASP A 41 12.31 -6.47 4.12
C ASP A 41 11.08 -7.33 4.46
N ASN A 42 10.71 -7.42 5.74
CA ASN A 42 9.54 -8.18 6.15
C ASN A 42 8.22 -7.57 5.66
N SER A 43 8.23 -6.30 5.23
CA SER A 43 7.12 -5.71 4.49
C SER A 43 6.90 -6.32 3.11
N ASN A 44 7.88 -7.02 2.54
CA ASN A 44 7.71 -7.64 1.23
C ASN A 44 6.65 -8.75 1.23
N ILE A 45 6.25 -9.31 2.39
CA ILE A 45 5.24 -10.38 2.44
C ILE A 45 3.90 -9.95 1.84
N TRP A 46 3.58 -8.66 1.85
CA TRP A 46 2.31 -8.12 1.36
C TRP A 46 2.21 -8.04 -0.16
N VAL A 47 3.35 -8.05 -0.85
CA VAL A 47 3.42 -8.03 -2.32
C VAL A 47 3.97 -9.35 -2.86
N LEU A 48 4.86 -10.00 -2.10
CA LEU A 48 5.57 -11.23 -2.41
C LEU A 48 5.37 -12.21 -1.25
N PRO A 49 4.20 -12.87 -1.13
CA PRO A 49 3.84 -13.65 0.06
C PRO A 49 4.75 -14.84 0.33
N GLN A 50 5.49 -15.32 -0.67
CA GLN A 50 6.52 -16.35 -0.49
C GLN A 50 7.69 -15.89 0.39
N THR A 51 7.94 -14.60 0.49
CA THR A 51 9.03 -14.05 1.31
C THR A 51 8.83 -14.26 2.80
N ILE A 52 7.62 -14.62 3.25
CA ILE A 52 7.35 -14.94 4.66
C ILE A 52 8.25 -16.06 5.21
N THR A 53 8.75 -16.94 4.35
CA THR A 53 9.71 -17.99 4.75
C THR A 53 11.03 -17.43 5.27
N LYS A 54 11.38 -16.18 4.92
CA LYS A 54 12.57 -15.46 5.42
C LYS A 54 12.35 -14.84 6.81
N TYR A 55 11.10 -14.80 7.30
CA TYR A 55 10.69 -14.05 8.49
C TYR A 55 9.92 -14.92 9.48
N SER A 56 10.37 -16.14 9.71
CA SER A 56 9.80 -17.05 10.72
C SER A 56 10.02 -16.54 12.14
N ASN A 57 9.09 -16.89 13.03
CA ASN A 57 9.18 -16.60 14.47
C ASN A 57 9.33 -15.10 14.78
N LEU A 58 8.49 -14.30 14.13
CA LEU A 58 8.50 -12.84 14.20
C LEU A 58 7.14 -12.34 14.65
N LEU A 59 7.10 -11.46 15.64
CA LEU A 59 5.93 -10.68 16.04
C LEU A 59 6.17 -9.26 15.56
N THR A 60 5.20 -8.68 14.85
CA THR A 60 5.29 -7.32 14.34
C THR A 60 4.06 -6.52 14.77
N GLY A 61 4.30 -5.30 15.23
CA GLY A 61 3.30 -4.25 15.39
C GLY A 61 3.74 -3.01 14.62
N GLU A 62 2.82 -2.35 13.93
CA GLU A 62 3.07 -1.06 13.28
C GLU A 62 1.92 -0.09 13.55
N ILE A 63 2.24 1.18 13.75
CA ILE A 63 1.27 2.27 13.94
C ILE A 63 1.72 3.47 13.09
N ASP A 64 0.82 4.00 12.26
CA ASP A 64 1.01 5.26 11.55
C ASP A 64 0.08 6.32 12.16
N SER A 65 0.69 7.30 12.84
CA SER A 65 -0.03 8.37 13.53
C SER A 65 -0.74 9.35 12.59
N ARG A 66 -0.41 9.34 11.29
CA ARG A 66 -1.03 10.24 10.30
C ARG A 66 -2.37 9.72 9.81
N SER A 67 -2.49 8.40 9.70
CA SER A 67 -3.68 7.72 9.18
C SER A 67 -4.50 7.01 10.26
N GLY A 68 -3.96 6.89 11.48
CA GLY A 68 -4.61 6.10 12.54
C GLY A 68 -4.55 4.59 12.29
N LEU A 69 -3.79 4.18 11.27
CA LEU A 69 -3.66 2.78 10.88
C LEU A 69 -2.74 2.04 11.83
N TYR A 70 -3.09 0.80 12.13
CA TYR A 70 -2.28 -0.13 12.87
C TYR A 70 -2.36 -1.54 12.27
N SER A 71 -1.25 -2.24 12.38
CA SER A 71 -1.10 -3.64 12.00
C SER A 71 -0.48 -4.39 13.18
N VAL A 72 -1.04 -5.53 13.57
CA VAL A 72 -0.41 -6.43 14.54
C VAL A 72 -0.53 -7.85 14.02
N GLY A 73 0.58 -8.56 13.98
CA GLY A 73 0.58 -9.95 13.56
C GLY A 73 1.86 -10.68 13.88
N GLY A 74 1.89 -11.95 13.54
CA GLY A 74 3.08 -12.76 13.75
C GLY A 74 3.19 -13.92 12.78
N ASN A 75 4.43 -14.32 12.56
CA ASN A 75 4.85 -15.42 11.71
C ASN A 75 5.37 -16.55 12.59
N TYR A 76 4.92 -17.77 12.35
CA TYR A 76 5.29 -18.95 13.12
C TYR A 76 5.83 -20.04 12.20
N ALA A 77 7.01 -20.57 12.50
CA ALA A 77 7.56 -21.71 11.79
C ALA A 77 6.71 -22.97 12.05
N ILE A 78 6.21 -23.61 11.00
CA ILE A 78 5.43 -24.84 11.10
C ILE A 78 5.92 -25.89 10.09
N GLY A 79 6.57 -26.94 10.59
CA GLY A 79 7.15 -27.98 9.74
C GLY A 79 8.21 -27.41 8.80
N SER A 80 7.97 -27.50 7.48
CA SER A 80 8.83 -26.95 6.43
C SER A 80 8.37 -25.59 5.90
N GLY A 81 7.38 -24.96 6.54
CA GLY A 81 6.79 -23.70 6.11
C GLY A 81 6.68 -22.68 7.24
N VAL A 82 6.10 -21.53 6.91
CA VAL A 82 5.84 -20.44 7.84
C VAL A 82 4.39 -19.99 7.67
N LEU A 83 3.65 -19.95 8.78
CA LEU A 83 2.28 -19.46 8.85
C LEU A 83 2.29 -18.04 9.43
N GLY A 84 1.64 -17.08 8.77
CA GLY A 84 1.48 -15.72 9.26
C GLY A 84 0.00 -15.40 9.53
N LEU A 85 -0.27 -14.70 10.63
CA LEU A 85 -1.60 -14.14 10.93
C LEU A 85 -1.46 -12.68 11.32
N TYR A 86 -2.22 -11.80 10.68
CA TYR A 86 -2.21 -10.37 10.93
C TYR A 86 -3.63 -9.83 11.09
N LEU A 87 -3.76 -8.87 12.00
CA LEU A 87 -4.94 -8.09 12.26
C LEU A 87 -4.64 -6.64 11.87
N ASN A 88 -5.42 -6.13 10.94
CA ASN A 88 -5.24 -4.80 10.35
C ASN A 88 -6.55 -4.03 10.46
N ASN A 89 -6.45 -2.71 10.63
CA ASN A 89 -7.59 -1.80 10.53
C ASN A 89 -7.66 -1.07 9.19
N THR A 90 -6.95 -1.57 8.17
CA THR A 90 -7.08 -1.10 6.79
C THR A 90 -8.11 -1.93 6.06
N ASP A 91 -9.07 -1.27 5.45
CA ASP A 91 -10.07 -1.92 4.61
C ASP A 91 -9.44 -2.44 3.31
N LEU A 92 -10.15 -3.33 2.62
CA LEU A 92 -9.94 -3.48 1.19
C LEU A 92 -10.67 -2.29 0.53
N GLU A 93 -9.90 -1.24 0.22
CA GLU A 93 -10.45 0.01 -0.26
C GLU A 93 -11.28 -0.17 -1.55
N SER A 94 -12.44 0.46 -1.58
CA SER A 94 -13.14 0.78 -2.82
C SER A 94 -13.63 2.22 -2.72
N PHE A 95 -13.38 2.99 -3.78
CA PHE A 95 -13.77 4.40 -3.87
C PHE A 95 -15.27 4.62 -3.74
N PHE A 96 -16.07 3.62 -4.11
CA PHE A 96 -17.52 3.71 -4.12
C PHE A 96 -18.22 2.95 -2.99
N ALA A 97 -17.49 2.15 -2.20
CA ALA A 97 -18.10 1.46 -1.08
C ALA A 97 -18.63 2.51 -0.07
N PRO A 98 -19.86 2.34 0.45
CA PRO A 98 -20.35 3.22 1.50
C PRO A 98 -19.51 3.03 2.76
N GLU A 99 -19.18 4.14 3.43
CA GLU A 99 -18.74 4.08 4.82
C GLU A 99 -19.87 3.46 5.65
N VAL A 100 -19.56 2.40 6.39
CA VAL A 100 -20.52 1.75 7.27
C VAL A 100 -20.64 2.61 8.53
N ASP A 101 -21.80 3.23 8.74
CA ASP A 101 -22.04 4.10 9.90
C ASP A 101 -21.84 3.32 11.20
N ASP A 102 -20.81 3.64 11.99
CA ASP A 102 -20.60 3.07 13.32
C ASP A 102 -20.58 4.18 14.38
N SER A 103 -21.43 4.03 15.39
CA SER A 103 -21.46 4.90 16.57
C SER A 103 -20.22 4.79 17.46
N ILE A 104 -19.35 3.80 17.17
CA ILE A 104 -18.08 3.55 17.84
C ILE A 104 -16.98 3.73 16.79
N ASP A 105 -16.25 4.85 16.85
CA ASP A 105 -15.20 5.29 15.90
C ASP A 105 -13.99 4.33 15.69
N THR A 106 -14.06 3.05 16.11
CA THR A 106 -12.90 2.15 16.03
C THR A 106 -13.34 0.69 15.96
N TYR A 107 -13.14 0.07 14.79
CA TYR A 107 -12.34 -1.16 14.57
C TYR A 107 -12.84 -1.92 13.34
N ASP A 108 -12.40 -1.50 12.16
CA ASP A 108 -12.50 -2.29 10.93
C ASP A 108 -11.64 -3.55 11.04
N GLN A 109 -12.23 -4.70 10.70
CA GLN A 109 -11.69 -6.03 11.01
C GLN A 109 -11.16 -6.71 9.76
N LYS A 110 -9.96 -6.33 9.31
CA LYS A 110 -9.25 -7.09 8.29
C LYS A 110 -8.38 -8.15 8.93
N ILE A 111 -8.52 -9.38 8.44
CA ILE A 111 -7.71 -10.53 8.83
C ILE A 111 -6.93 -11.00 7.61
N ASP A 112 -5.63 -11.17 7.81
CA ASP A 112 -4.73 -11.66 6.78
C ASP A 112 -4.04 -12.94 7.23
N LEU A 113 -4.11 -13.97 6.38
CA LEU A 113 -3.51 -15.27 6.59
C LEU A 113 -2.46 -15.53 5.50
N PHE A 114 -1.23 -15.80 5.91
CA PHE A 114 -0.12 -16.12 5.03
C PHE A 114 0.36 -17.53 5.23
N TYR A 115 0.78 -18.19 4.16
CA TYR A 115 1.54 -19.43 4.25
C TYR A 115 2.63 -19.47 3.21
N GLY A 116 3.87 -19.64 3.65
CA GLY A 116 5.04 -19.84 2.81
C GLY A 116 5.60 -21.25 2.96
N TRP A 117 6.08 -21.84 1.86
CA TRP A 117 6.67 -23.16 1.83
C TRP A 117 7.93 -23.18 0.96
N ASP A 118 9.05 -23.56 1.55
CA ASP A 118 10.30 -23.82 0.83
C ASP A 118 10.34 -25.29 0.34
N MET A 119 10.47 -25.45 -0.97
CA MET A 119 10.56 -26.72 -1.67
C MET A 119 11.94 -26.95 -2.29
N ASN A 120 13.02 -26.62 -1.57
CA ASN A 120 14.41 -26.91 -1.93
C ASN A 120 14.79 -26.36 -3.33
N GLY A 121 14.87 -25.03 -3.41
CA GLY A 121 15.21 -24.28 -4.63
C GLY A 121 14.02 -23.62 -5.32
N THR A 122 12.81 -23.85 -4.83
CA THR A 122 11.61 -23.06 -5.16
C THR A 122 10.87 -22.75 -3.88
N VAL A 123 10.56 -21.48 -3.66
CA VAL A 123 9.75 -21.04 -2.51
C VAL A 123 8.39 -20.61 -3.04
N LEU A 124 7.32 -21.12 -2.48
CA LEU A 124 5.95 -20.73 -2.80
C LEU A 124 5.33 -20.02 -1.61
N GLY A 125 4.42 -19.09 -1.86
CA GLY A 125 3.64 -18.45 -0.81
C GLY A 125 2.25 -18.09 -1.28
N GLY A 126 1.32 -18.10 -0.33
CA GLY A 126 -0.04 -17.64 -0.50
C GLY A 126 -0.43 -16.70 0.62
N HIS A 127 -1.27 -15.74 0.30
CA HIS A 127 -1.90 -14.81 1.24
C HIS A 127 -3.39 -14.77 0.93
N LEU A 128 -4.20 -14.86 1.98
CA LEU A 128 -5.64 -14.65 1.93
C LEU A 128 -5.97 -13.47 2.83
N SER A 129 -6.71 -12.51 2.28
CA SER A 129 -7.24 -11.38 3.03
C SER A 129 -8.76 -11.44 3.07
N TYR A 130 -9.31 -11.16 4.24
CA TYR A 130 -10.74 -11.02 4.46
C TYR A 130 -10.99 -9.73 5.22
N TYR A 131 -11.94 -8.95 4.72
CA TYR A 131 -12.47 -7.76 5.37
C TYR A 131 -13.99 -7.85 5.40
N GLY A 132 -14.60 -7.43 6.50
CA GLY A 132 -16.05 -7.36 6.60
C GLY A 132 -16.49 -6.39 7.69
N ASN A 133 -17.42 -5.51 7.33
CA ASN A 133 -18.10 -4.63 8.27
C ASN A 133 -19.59 -4.53 7.91
N SER A 134 -20.45 -4.37 8.92
CA SER A 134 -21.89 -4.24 8.71
C SER A 134 -22.56 -3.46 9.83
N HIS A 135 -23.50 -2.59 9.47
CA HIS A 135 -24.34 -1.85 10.38
C HIS A 135 -25.82 -2.03 10.02
N GLU A 136 -26.65 -2.27 11.03
CA GLU A 136 -28.10 -2.31 10.93
C GLU A 136 -28.69 -1.27 11.88
N MET A 137 -29.39 -0.29 11.32
CA MET A 137 -30.08 0.74 12.10
C MET A 137 -31.54 0.34 12.28
N ASP A 138 -32.03 0.26 13.51
CA ASP A 138 -33.46 0.05 13.82
C ASP A 138 -33.97 1.16 14.74
N ALA A 139 -34.26 2.33 14.16
CA ALA A 139 -34.68 3.52 14.91
C ALA A 139 -35.65 4.41 14.11
N ASN A 140 -36.78 4.81 14.73
CA ASN A 140 -37.68 5.87 14.26
C ASN A 140 -37.94 5.93 12.73
N ASN A 141 -38.47 4.86 12.14
CA ASN A 141 -38.73 4.69 10.68
C ASN A 141 -37.50 4.53 9.79
N ASP A 142 -36.29 4.45 10.34
CA ASP A 142 -35.11 3.97 9.64
C ASP A 142 -34.87 2.50 9.97
N LYS A 143 -34.71 1.70 8.91
CA LYS A 143 -34.37 0.27 8.93
C LYS A 143 -33.29 -0.03 7.90
N SER A 144 -32.32 0.88 7.76
CA SER A 144 -31.26 0.71 6.78
C SER A 144 -30.28 -0.38 7.18
N ILE A 145 -29.80 -1.12 6.18
CA ILE A 145 -28.75 -2.13 6.32
C ILE A 145 -27.60 -1.71 5.42
N GLN A 146 -26.41 -1.62 6.00
CA GLN A 146 -25.17 -1.36 5.31
C GLN A 146 -24.21 -2.52 5.58
N SER A 147 -23.61 -3.10 4.55
CA SER A 147 -22.53 -4.05 4.73
C SER A 147 -21.52 -3.94 3.62
N VAL A 148 -20.24 -4.10 3.96
CA VAL A 148 -19.12 -4.15 3.03
C VAL A 148 -18.34 -5.42 3.32
N THR A 149 -17.90 -6.12 2.28
CA THR A 149 -17.06 -7.32 2.39
C THR A 149 -16.02 -7.31 1.31
N GLY A 150 -14.78 -7.59 1.69
CA GLY A 150 -13.66 -7.70 0.78
C GLY A 150 -12.98 -9.06 0.89
N PHE A 151 -12.50 -9.55 -0.25
CA PHE A 151 -11.67 -10.75 -0.34
C PHE A 151 -10.46 -10.47 -1.21
N GLY A 152 -9.29 -10.92 -0.78
CA GLY A 152 -8.09 -10.90 -1.59
C GLY A 152 -7.32 -12.22 -1.53
N ILE A 153 -6.63 -12.52 -2.62
CA ILE A 153 -5.70 -13.62 -2.73
C ILE A 153 -4.43 -13.12 -3.42
N ASP A 154 -3.29 -13.42 -2.81
CA ASP A 154 -1.99 -13.15 -3.38
C ASP A 154 -1.19 -14.45 -3.43
N LEU A 155 -0.51 -14.68 -4.55
CA LEU A 155 0.31 -15.85 -4.80
C LEU A 155 1.71 -15.39 -5.17
N GLY A 156 2.71 -16.04 -4.59
CA GLY A 156 4.10 -15.67 -4.73
C GLY A 156 4.99 -16.87 -5.00
N ALA A 157 6.04 -16.68 -5.79
CA ALA A 157 7.04 -17.70 -6.04
C ALA A 157 8.44 -17.11 -6.18
N THR A 158 9.43 -17.80 -5.60
CA THR A 158 10.86 -17.54 -5.82
C THR A 158 11.46 -18.75 -6.52
N PHE A 159 12.03 -18.53 -7.70
CA PHE A 159 12.70 -19.55 -8.51
C PHE A 159 14.20 -19.31 -8.57
N ALA A 160 14.97 -20.39 -8.41
CA ALA A 160 16.44 -20.34 -8.47
C ALA A 160 17.04 -19.23 -7.61
N GLU A 161 16.45 -19.02 -6.42
CA GLU A 161 16.81 -18.03 -5.38
C GLU A 161 16.67 -16.55 -5.78
N ASN A 162 16.67 -16.24 -7.08
CA ASN A 162 16.86 -14.86 -7.57
C ASN A 162 15.64 -14.29 -8.30
N LEU A 163 14.77 -15.12 -8.88
CA LEU A 163 13.58 -14.65 -9.58
C LEU A 163 12.38 -14.71 -8.65
N GLU A 164 11.86 -13.55 -8.27
CA GLU A 164 10.66 -13.44 -7.43
C GLU A 164 9.50 -12.93 -8.29
N LEU A 165 8.37 -13.65 -8.27
CA LEU A 165 7.14 -13.32 -9.00
C LEU A 165 5.96 -13.30 -8.04
N ALA A 166 4.99 -12.44 -8.33
CA ALA A 166 3.73 -12.33 -7.60
C ALA A 166 2.54 -12.13 -8.54
N PHE A 167 1.41 -12.63 -8.07
CA PHE A 167 0.08 -12.39 -8.60
C PHE A 167 -0.82 -11.95 -7.45
N ASN A 168 -1.67 -10.96 -7.69
CA ASN A 168 -2.72 -10.58 -6.75
C ASN A 168 -4.07 -10.50 -7.44
N TYR A 169 -5.11 -10.79 -6.67
CA TYR A 169 -6.50 -10.54 -7.04
C TYR A 169 -7.28 -10.11 -5.79
N LYS A 170 -7.99 -8.99 -5.89
CA LYS A 170 -8.84 -8.48 -4.81
C LYS A 170 -10.22 -8.18 -5.36
N MET A 171 -11.24 -8.32 -4.53
CA MET A 171 -12.60 -7.89 -4.84
C MET A 171 -13.29 -7.35 -3.60
N VAL A 172 -14.13 -6.34 -3.81
CA VAL A 172 -14.94 -5.71 -2.76
C VAL A 172 -16.40 -5.72 -3.18
N THR A 173 -17.29 -6.03 -2.27
CA THR A 173 -18.74 -6.01 -2.51
C THR A 173 -19.42 -5.33 -1.33
N TRP A 174 -20.57 -4.73 -1.57
CA TRP A 174 -21.37 -4.12 -0.51
C TRP A 174 -22.85 -4.21 -0.81
N THR A 175 -23.64 -3.94 0.21
CA THR A 175 -25.09 -3.76 0.15
C THR A 175 -25.45 -2.52 0.94
N TYR A 176 -26.26 -1.64 0.36
CA TYR A 176 -26.91 -0.56 1.09
C TYR A 176 -28.41 -0.53 0.77
N GLU A 177 -29.22 -0.92 1.75
CA GLU A 177 -30.68 -1.03 1.64
C GLU A 177 -31.38 0.03 2.51
N ASN A 178 -32.52 0.52 2.03
CA ASN A 178 -33.41 1.39 2.81
C ASN A 178 -34.37 0.57 3.70
N ALA A 179 -35.23 1.27 4.46
CA ALA A 179 -36.19 0.64 5.37
C ALA A 179 -37.25 -0.28 4.72
N ASN A 180 -37.41 -0.21 3.40
CA ASN A 180 -38.31 -1.07 2.62
C ASN A 180 -37.58 -2.22 1.91
N ALA A 181 -36.28 -2.41 2.19
CA ALA A 181 -35.38 -3.32 1.47
C ALA A 181 -35.20 -2.96 -0.02
N ASP A 182 -35.40 -1.70 -0.40
CA ASP A 182 -34.99 -1.24 -1.72
C ASP A 182 -33.49 -0.94 -1.70
N MET A 183 -32.76 -1.44 -2.69
CA MET A 183 -31.34 -1.15 -2.88
C MET A 183 -31.15 0.35 -3.16
N ILE A 184 -30.38 1.02 -2.30
CA ILE A 184 -29.93 2.40 -2.50
C ILE A 184 -28.73 2.41 -3.45
N THR A 185 -27.72 1.58 -3.14
CA THR A 185 -26.53 1.40 -3.97
C THR A 185 -26.09 -0.06 -4.03
N GLU A 186 -25.58 -0.48 -5.19
CA GLU A 186 -25.00 -1.81 -5.41
C GLU A 186 -23.66 -1.70 -6.16
N PRO A 187 -22.73 -2.64 -5.91
CA PRO A 187 -21.45 -2.69 -6.61
C PRO A 187 -21.61 -3.02 -8.09
N LYS A 188 -20.85 -2.34 -8.95
CA LYS A 188 -20.80 -2.59 -10.40
C LYS A 188 -19.38 -2.94 -10.82
N GLY A 189 -18.96 -4.15 -10.46
CA GLY A 189 -17.61 -4.66 -10.70
C GLY A 189 -16.60 -3.90 -9.85
N ASN A 190 -16.06 -4.55 -8.83
CA ASN A 190 -15.01 -4.00 -7.97
C ASN A 190 -13.97 -5.08 -7.79
N SER A 191 -13.00 -5.08 -8.68
CA SER A 191 -11.88 -5.98 -8.59
C SER A 191 -10.60 -5.36 -9.09
N GLU A 192 -9.52 -5.83 -8.49
CA GLU A 192 -8.16 -5.53 -8.86
C GLU A 192 -7.49 -6.85 -9.21
N PHE A 193 -6.64 -6.83 -10.22
CA PHE A 193 -5.65 -7.87 -10.42
C PHE A 193 -4.29 -7.27 -10.74
N GLY A 194 -3.25 -7.95 -10.29
CA GLY A 194 -1.89 -7.50 -10.50
C GLY A 194 -0.93 -8.65 -10.72
N LEU A 195 0.16 -8.31 -11.40
CA LEU A 195 1.32 -9.16 -11.64
C LEU A 195 2.56 -8.34 -11.35
N GLY A 196 3.51 -8.92 -10.62
CA GLY A 196 4.75 -8.25 -10.28
C GLY A 196 5.91 -9.21 -10.24
N GLY A 197 7.11 -8.69 -10.34
CA GLY A 197 8.30 -9.48 -10.13
C GLY A 197 9.57 -8.67 -10.12
N ARG A 198 10.62 -9.27 -9.56
CA ARG A 198 11.97 -8.73 -9.48
C ARG A 198 13.00 -9.84 -9.64
N TYR A 199 14.17 -9.49 -10.14
CA TYR A 199 15.27 -10.44 -10.33
C TYR A 199 16.54 -9.94 -9.65
N TRP A 200 17.14 -10.75 -8.78
CA TRP A 200 18.33 -10.39 -8.00
C TRP A 200 19.61 -10.81 -8.74
N ILE A 201 20.40 -9.82 -9.18
CA ILE A 201 21.66 -10.04 -9.91
C ILE A 201 22.83 -9.66 -9.00
N GLU A 202 23.42 -10.65 -8.34
CA GLU A 202 24.64 -10.46 -7.57
C GLU A 202 25.83 -10.20 -8.49
N MET A 203 26.38 -8.98 -8.43
CA MET A 203 27.54 -8.59 -9.23
C MET A 203 28.84 -8.81 -8.44
N SER A 204 28.76 -8.68 -7.11
CA SER A 204 29.82 -8.99 -6.14
C SER A 204 29.20 -9.20 -4.75
N SER A 205 29.99 -9.54 -3.74
CA SER A 205 29.52 -9.71 -2.36
C SER A 205 28.93 -8.45 -1.71
N SER A 206 29.23 -7.27 -2.25
CA SER A 206 28.74 -5.98 -1.72
C SER A 206 27.86 -5.20 -2.69
N TYR A 207 27.55 -5.76 -3.86
CA TYR A 207 26.81 -5.04 -4.89
C TYR A 207 25.87 -5.97 -5.67
N THR A 208 24.58 -5.64 -5.61
CA THR A 208 23.50 -6.39 -6.25
C THR A 208 22.63 -5.44 -7.05
N ILE A 209 22.26 -5.83 -8.27
CA ILE A 209 21.36 -5.09 -9.15
C ILE A 209 20.01 -5.81 -9.18
N VAL A 210 18.92 -5.05 -9.17
CA VAL A 210 17.56 -5.57 -9.13
C VAL A 210 16.69 -4.87 -10.17
N PRO A 211 16.54 -5.41 -11.40
CA PRO A 211 15.43 -5.04 -12.27
C PRO A 211 14.11 -5.57 -11.74
N TYR A 212 13.04 -4.80 -11.92
CA TYR A 212 11.69 -5.19 -11.54
C TYR A 212 10.64 -4.63 -12.51
N ALA A 213 9.49 -5.28 -12.51
CA ALA A 213 8.32 -4.87 -13.27
C ALA A 213 7.04 -5.18 -12.48
N GLY A 214 6.06 -4.32 -12.62
CA GLY A 214 4.74 -4.43 -12.02
C GLY A 214 3.67 -3.99 -13.00
N PHE A 215 2.54 -4.66 -12.93
CA PHE A 215 1.34 -4.39 -13.71
C PHE A 215 0.14 -4.56 -12.77
N THR A 216 -0.75 -3.59 -12.77
CA THR A 216 -2.04 -3.69 -12.07
C THR A 216 -3.13 -3.21 -13.00
N LYS A 217 -4.29 -3.85 -12.96
CA LYS A 217 -5.51 -3.35 -13.58
C LYS A 217 -6.66 -3.51 -12.60
N PHE A 218 -7.47 -2.47 -12.51
CA PHE A 218 -8.62 -2.43 -11.62
C PHE A 218 -9.86 -1.95 -12.37
N GLY A 219 -11.01 -2.29 -11.82
CA GLY A 219 -12.30 -1.75 -12.19
C GLY A 219 -13.15 -1.67 -10.94
N GLU A 220 -13.72 -0.49 -10.71
CA GLU A 220 -14.65 -0.24 -9.63
C GLU A 220 -15.89 0.47 -10.18
N GLY A 221 -17.03 0.26 -9.52
CA GLY A 221 -18.25 0.91 -9.93
C GLY A 221 -19.37 0.80 -8.92
N ILE A 222 -20.33 1.70 -9.09
CA ILE A 222 -21.54 1.78 -8.29
C ILE A 222 -22.73 1.99 -9.19
N LYS A 223 -23.82 1.33 -8.84
CA LYS A 223 -25.13 1.54 -9.44
C LYS A 223 -26.09 2.00 -8.35
N ARG A 224 -26.87 3.02 -8.66
CA ARG A 224 -27.82 3.64 -7.74
C ARG A 224 -29.27 3.33 -8.15
N ALA A 225 -30.19 3.42 -7.20
CA ALA A 225 -31.62 3.14 -7.40
C ALA A 225 -32.27 3.89 -8.59
N ASN A 226 -31.74 5.07 -8.94
CA ASN A 226 -32.22 5.90 -10.04
C ASN A 226 -31.60 5.56 -11.41
N HIS A 227 -31.04 4.36 -11.58
CA HIS A 227 -30.31 3.93 -12.80
C HIS A 227 -29.09 4.80 -13.14
N ASP A 228 -28.55 5.50 -12.13
CA ASP A 228 -27.31 6.27 -12.23
C ASP A 228 -26.14 5.35 -11.93
N GLU A 229 -25.21 5.24 -12.88
CA GLU A 229 -24.08 4.31 -12.78
C GLU A 229 -22.77 5.06 -12.96
N TRP A 230 -21.85 4.85 -12.02
CA TRP A 230 -20.49 5.39 -12.09
C TRP A 230 -19.53 4.23 -12.12
N THR A 231 -18.56 4.27 -13.05
CA THR A 231 -17.48 3.28 -13.09
C THR A 231 -16.14 3.98 -13.28
N VAL A 232 -15.13 3.51 -12.57
CA VAL A 232 -13.73 3.82 -12.83
C VAL A 232 -13.03 2.53 -13.23
N SER A 233 -12.20 2.58 -14.27
CA SER A 233 -11.32 1.47 -14.60
C SER A 233 -9.95 2.00 -14.89
N GLY A 234 -8.92 1.28 -14.47
CA GLY A 234 -7.58 1.77 -14.66
C GLY A 234 -6.55 0.67 -14.82
N LEU A 235 -5.37 1.11 -15.19
CA LEU A 235 -4.20 0.29 -15.40
C LEU A 235 -2.96 1.07 -14.95
N ALA A 236 -2.11 0.39 -14.20
CA ALA A 236 -0.83 0.89 -13.74
C ALA A 236 0.29 -0.05 -14.19
N ILE A 237 1.40 0.54 -14.63
CA ILE A 237 2.64 -0.17 -14.95
C ILE A 237 3.76 0.50 -14.18
N ASN A 238 4.61 -0.28 -13.54
CA ASN A 238 5.85 0.18 -12.93
C ASN A 238 7.00 -0.65 -13.48
N LEU A 239 8.05 0.01 -13.95
CA LEU A 239 9.27 -0.61 -14.44
C LEU A 239 10.45 0.10 -13.82
N GLY A 240 11.44 -0.64 -13.33
CA GLY A 240 12.62 0.00 -12.79
C GLY A 240 13.79 -0.93 -12.63
N ILE A 241 14.90 -0.32 -12.23
CA ILE A 241 16.14 -0.98 -11.89
C ILE A 241 16.77 -0.23 -10.73
N GLY A 242 17.15 -0.96 -9.72
CA GLY A 242 17.94 -0.40 -8.64
C GLY A 242 19.09 -1.29 -8.24
N ASN A 243 19.76 -0.88 -7.18
CA ASN A 243 20.87 -1.62 -6.62
C ASN A 243 20.94 -1.47 -5.11
N ASN A 244 21.55 -2.47 -4.50
CA ASN A 244 21.98 -2.48 -3.10
C ASN A 244 23.49 -2.52 -3.06
N MET A 245 24.10 -1.60 -2.32
CA MET A 245 25.54 -1.46 -2.20
C MET A 245 25.92 -1.36 -0.73
N ASN A 246 26.63 -2.37 -0.22
CA ASN A 246 27.30 -2.27 1.07
C ASN A 246 28.61 -1.49 0.85
N ILE A 247 28.61 -0.21 1.24
CA ILE A 247 29.78 0.66 1.12
C ILE A 247 30.86 0.20 2.11
N ASP A 248 30.42 -0.23 3.29
CA ASP A 248 31.22 -0.84 4.35
C ASP A 248 30.30 -1.83 5.11
N ASP A 249 30.82 -2.55 6.08
CA ASP A 249 30.06 -3.53 6.89
C ASP A 249 28.88 -2.87 7.63
N ASN A 250 28.96 -1.57 7.90
CA ASN A 250 27.98 -0.80 8.67
C ASN A 250 27.13 0.16 7.83
N ILE A 251 27.29 0.18 6.50
CA ILE A 251 26.62 1.17 5.63
C ILE A 251 26.05 0.50 4.39
N LEU A 252 24.72 0.48 4.29
CA LEU A 252 23.98 0.09 3.11
C LEU A 252 23.48 1.34 2.39
N ALA A 253 23.82 1.45 1.11
CA ALA A 253 23.25 2.43 0.19
C ALA A 253 22.43 1.73 -0.88
N VAL A 254 21.24 2.27 -1.16
CA VAL A 254 20.32 1.75 -2.16
C VAL A 254 19.93 2.87 -3.12
N THR A 255 19.91 2.57 -4.42
CA THR A 255 19.47 3.53 -5.43
C THR A 255 18.51 2.86 -6.39
N ASP A 256 17.47 3.58 -6.79
CA ASP A 256 16.41 3.10 -7.66
C ASP A 256 16.13 4.15 -8.74
N ILE A 257 16.01 3.70 -9.98
CA ILE A 257 15.49 4.51 -11.08
C ILE A 257 14.41 3.74 -11.81
N GLY A 258 13.28 4.37 -12.04
CA GLY A 258 12.16 3.72 -12.69
C GLY A 258 11.22 4.67 -13.39
N PHE A 259 10.22 4.08 -14.00
CA PHE A 259 9.14 4.73 -14.72
C PHE A 259 7.83 4.14 -14.24
N ALA A 260 6.85 5.01 -13.94
CA ALA A 260 5.50 4.56 -13.64
C ALA A 260 4.51 5.24 -14.59
N TYR A 261 3.58 4.44 -15.10
CA TYR A 261 2.49 4.89 -15.95
C TYR A 261 1.18 4.47 -15.31
N GLU A 262 0.22 5.38 -15.28
CA GLU A 262 -1.11 5.13 -14.79
C GLU A 262 -2.14 5.74 -15.73
N LYS A 263 -3.23 5.01 -15.95
CA LYS A 263 -4.39 5.52 -16.68
C LYS A 263 -5.65 5.11 -15.95
N ALA A 264 -6.58 6.04 -15.80
CA ALA A 264 -7.91 5.82 -15.30
C ALA A 264 -8.95 6.38 -16.28
N THR A 265 -10.03 5.63 -16.49
CA THR A 265 -11.17 6.06 -17.29
C THR A 265 -12.39 6.09 -16.38
N PHE A 266 -13.04 7.25 -16.31
CA PHE A 266 -14.27 7.47 -15.58
C PHE A 266 -15.44 7.45 -16.56
N LYS A 267 -16.50 6.72 -16.22
CA LYS A 267 -17.74 6.70 -16.98
C LYS A 267 -18.91 6.97 -16.07
N HIS A 268 -19.81 7.81 -16.55
CA HIS A 268 -21.07 8.14 -15.91
C HIS A 268 -22.21 7.86 -16.88
N ASP A 269 -23.04 6.87 -16.57
CA ASP A 269 -24.20 6.47 -17.37
C ASP A 269 -25.49 6.87 -16.63
N ARG A 270 -26.40 7.57 -17.32
CA ARG A 270 -27.72 7.96 -16.81
C ARG A 270 -28.77 8.05 -17.92
N ASP A 271 -29.88 7.33 -17.77
CA ASP A 271 -31.10 7.46 -18.60
C ASP A 271 -30.81 7.57 -20.12
N GLU A 272 -30.00 6.63 -20.66
CA GLU A 272 -29.52 6.55 -22.07
C GLU A 272 -28.39 7.50 -22.49
N ARG A 273 -27.90 8.37 -21.60
CA ARG A 273 -26.71 9.19 -21.83
C ARG A 273 -25.49 8.55 -21.16
N SER A 274 -24.38 8.49 -21.87
CA SER A 274 -23.08 8.07 -21.35
C SER A 274 -22.09 9.22 -21.51
N ASP A 275 -21.53 9.67 -20.40
CA ASP A 275 -20.42 10.61 -20.38
C ASP A 275 -19.12 9.86 -19.98
N GLU A 276 -18.04 10.00 -20.75
CA GLU A 276 -16.75 9.35 -20.53
C GLU A 276 -15.64 10.40 -20.42
N GLU A 277 -14.80 10.28 -19.40
CA GLU A 277 -13.66 11.16 -19.11
C GLU A 277 -12.42 10.27 -18.91
N ASN A 278 -11.31 10.64 -19.54
CA ASN A 278 -10.06 9.87 -19.48
C ASN A 278 -8.97 10.69 -18.80
N ALA A 279 -8.45 10.18 -17.70
CA ALA A 279 -7.30 10.75 -17.02
C ALA A 279 -6.09 9.81 -17.17
N SER A 280 -4.91 10.34 -17.43
CA SER A 280 -3.68 9.56 -17.36
C SER A 280 -2.56 10.35 -16.70
N GLY A 281 -1.77 9.65 -15.90
CA GLY A 281 -0.61 10.16 -15.22
C GLY A 281 0.63 9.40 -15.67
N VAL A 282 1.70 10.13 -15.93
CA VAL A 282 3.00 9.53 -16.25
C VAL A 282 4.05 10.09 -15.31
N LYS A 283 4.65 9.22 -14.51
CA LYS A 283 5.82 9.55 -13.69
C LYS A 283 7.09 9.30 -14.51
N TYR A 284 7.61 10.38 -15.10
CA TYR A 284 8.87 10.41 -15.84
C TYR A 284 10.05 10.47 -14.87
N PRO A 285 11.18 9.84 -15.24
CA PRO A 285 11.84 8.86 -14.40
C PRO A 285 11.91 9.29 -12.94
N TYR A 286 11.42 8.44 -12.04
CA TYR A 286 11.65 8.67 -10.62
C TYR A 286 13.03 8.17 -10.22
N PHE A 287 13.57 8.81 -9.19
CA PHE A 287 14.84 8.46 -8.56
C PHE A 287 14.59 8.31 -7.07
N LYS A 288 15.07 7.21 -6.49
CA LYS A 288 15.09 7.03 -5.05
C LYS A 288 16.51 6.72 -4.60
N LEU A 289 16.87 7.25 -3.45
CA LEU A 289 18.13 6.97 -2.76
C LEU A 289 17.80 6.72 -1.30
N GLY A 290 18.29 5.60 -0.78
CA GLY A 290 18.24 5.26 0.63
C GLY A 290 19.64 5.01 1.17
N LEU A 291 19.85 5.38 2.44
CA LEU A 291 21.07 5.09 3.17
C LEU A 291 20.68 4.63 4.57
N GLU A 292 21.21 3.48 4.97
CA GLU A 292 21.10 2.90 6.30
C GLU A 292 22.51 2.76 6.85
N ALA A 293 22.73 3.28 8.06
CA ALA A 293 24.02 3.21 8.73
C ALA A 293 23.85 2.75 10.17
N GLU A 294 24.57 1.71 10.56
CA GLU A 294 24.74 1.33 11.96
C GLU A 294 25.64 2.38 12.63
N LEU A 295 25.07 3.20 13.50
CA LEU A 295 25.84 4.21 14.23
C LEU A 295 26.48 3.63 15.50
N THR A 296 25.80 2.67 16.11
CA THR A 296 26.23 1.92 17.28
C THR A 296 25.57 0.54 17.25
N SER A 297 26.06 -0.41 18.05
CA SER A 297 25.49 -1.77 18.13
C SER A 297 24.02 -1.87 18.58
N TRP A 298 23.41 -0.77 18.98
CA TRP A 298 22.02 -0.71 19.43
C TRP A 298 21.20 0.32 18.67
N MET A 299 21.78 1.01 17.67
CA MET A 299 21.10 2.09 16.97
C MET A 299 21.54 2.25 15.51
N ASP A 300 20.56 2.23 14.62
CA ASP A 300 20.70 2.57 13.22
C ASP A 300 20.13 3.97 12.94
N PHE A 301 20.70 4.61 11.92
CA PHE A 301 20.14 5.81 11.31
C PHE A 301 19.85 5.57 9.84
N ARG A 302 18.73 6.12 9.36
CA ARG A 302 18.27 6.00 7.99
C ARG A 302 17.91 7.35 7.39
N MET A 303 18.23 7.51 6.12
CA MET A 303 17.81 8.64 5.31
C MET A 303 17.37 8.15 3.95
N GLY A 304 16.24 8.67 3.48
CA GLY A 304 15.66 8.36 2.18
C GLY A 304 15.27 9.62 1.45
N VAL A 305 15.46 9.65 0.14
CA VAL A 305 14.93 10.71 -0.73
C VAL A 305 14.28 10.09 -1.95
N SER A 306 13.10 10.55 -2.29
CA SER A 306 12.43 10.26 -3.55
C SER A 306 12.36 11.54 -4.38
N LYS A 307 12.52 11.43 -5.70
CA LYS A 307 12.29 12.53 -6.64
C LYS A 307 11.55 11.97 -7.84
N SER A 308 10.48 12.63 -8.26
CA SER A 308 9.79 12.27 -9.50
C SER A 308 9.37 13.51 -10.28
N TRP A 309 9.21 13.37 -11.59
CA TRP A 309 8.57 14.35 -12.45
C TRP A 309 7.27 13.77 -12.96
N ILE A 310 6.18 14.46 -12.71
CA ILE A 310 4.84 13.96 -12.98
C ILE A 310 4.24 14.80 -14.11
N GLY A 311 3.80 14.12 -15.16
CA GLY A 311 2.96 14.69 -16.20
C GLY A 311 1.54 14.15 -16.04
N GLU A 312 0.56 15.02 -15.95
CA GLU A 312 -0.86 14.67 -15.88
C GLU A 312 -1.58 15.16 -17.13
N PHE A 313 -2.43 14.30 -17.67
CA PHE A 313 -3.19 14.51 -18.90
C PHE A 313 -4.65 14.20 -18.61
N ASP A 314 -5.52 15.18 -18.87
CA ASP A 314 -6.96 15.04 -18.76
C ASP A 314 -7.60 15.28 -20.13
N GLU A 315 -8.41 14.33 -20.58
CA GLU A 315 -9.14 14.40 -21.84
C GLU A 315 -10.65 14.23 -21.57
N ASP A 316 -11.39 15.30 -21.81
CA ASP A 316 -12.84 15.31 -21.66
C ASP A 316 -13.54 14.83 -22.96
N ASN A 317 -14.84 14.56 -22.85
CA ASN A 317 -15.64 13.85 -23.83
C ASN A 317 -15.55 14.43 -25.27
N ASN A 318 -15.17 13.58 -26.25
CA ASN A 318 -14.81 13.90 -27.66
C ASN A 318 -13.43 14.54 -27.92
N GLY A 319 -12.51 14.57 -26.94
CA GLY A 319 -11.14 15.09 -27.13
C GLY A 319 -11.10 16.58 -27.49
N LYS A 320 -12.13 17.33 -27.07
CA LYS A 320 -12.25 18.77 -27.39
C LYS A 320 -11.49 19.64 -26.41
N ASP A 321 -11.44 19.22 -25.15
CA ASP A 321 -10.69 19.89 -24.09
C ASP A 321 -9.62 18.92 -23.59
N THR A 322 -8.36 19.34 -23.66
CA THR A 322 -7.21 18.62 -23.13
C THR A 322 -6.50 19.53 -22.16
N GLU A 323 -6.39 19.12 -20.90
CA GLU A 323 -5.58 19.81 -19.90
C GLU A 323 -4.30 19.03 -19.62
N MET A 324 -3.19 19.75 -19.47
CA MET A 324 -1.88 19.16 -19.22
C MET A 324 -1.18 19.91 -18.09
N TRP A 325 -0.71 19.15 -17.11
CA TRP A 325 0.03 19.68 -15.97
C TRP A 325 1.37 18.96 -15.84
N GLY A 326 2.37 19.68 -15.33
CA GLY A 326 3.70 19.13 -15.10
C GLY A 326 4.29 19.71 -13.82
N TYR A 327 4.67 18.85 -12.89
CA TYR A 327 5.32 19.26 -11.64
C TYR A 327 6.38 18.25 -11.22
N ALA A 328 7.22 18.64 -10.26
CA ALA A 328 8.26 17.78 -9.74
C ALA A 328 8.04 17.59 -8.24
N ASP A 329 7.97 16.35 -7.80
CA ASP A 329 7.71 15.99 -6.40
C ASP A 329 9.00 15.51 -5.74
N THR A 330 9.21 15.86 -4.47
CA THR A 330 10.38 15.44 -3.67
C THR A 330 9.94 15.08 -2.26
N ASP A 331 10.21 13.85 -1.85
CA ASP A 331 10.08 13.47 -0.45
C ASP A 331 11.44 13.26 0.20
N LEU A 332 11.55 13.68 1.46
CA LEU A 332 12.69 13.39 2.32
C LEU A 332 12.18 12.62 3.54
N PHE A 333 12.85 11.52 3.84
CA PHE A 333 12.53 10.63 4.94
C PHE A 333 13.74 10.48 5.85
N LEU A 334 13.48 10.44 7.14
CA LEU A 334 14.48 10.18 8.17
C LEU A 334 13.94 9.15 9.14
N GLY A 335 14.80 8.21 9.53
CA GLY A 335 14.43 7.15 10.44
C GLY A 335 15.54 6.76 11.39
N THR A 336 15.15 6.09 12.46
CA THR A 336 16.07 5.47 13.42
C THR A 336 15.53 4.10 13.80
N ALA A 337 16.43 3.15 14.04
CA ALA A 337 16.09 1.88 14.69
C ALA A 337 16.84 1.76 16.00
N PHE A 338 16.22 1.08 16.96
CA PHE A 338 16.84 0.72 18.22
C PHE A 338 16.75 -0.78 18.45
N HIS A 339 17.88 -1.40 18.79
CA HIS A 339 18.02 -2.85 18.94
C HIS A 339 18.25 -3.22 20.41
N PHE A 340 17.37 -4.05 20.95
CA PHE A 340 17.37 -4.51 22.34
C PHE A 340 17.30 -6.04 22.39
N GLY A 341 18.38 -6.71 21.99
CA GLY A 341 18.41 -8.17 21.88
C GLY A 341 17.48 -8.64 20.77
N ASN A 342 16.38 -9.29 21.15
CA ASN A 342 15.39 -9.80 20.21
C ASN A 342 14.28 -8.80 19.86
N LEU A 343 14.31 -7.61 20.45
CA LEU A 343 13.33 -6.55 20.24
C LEU A 343 13.95 -5.42 19.41
N ASP A 344 13.32 -5.10 18.28
CA ASP A 344 13.65 -3.93 17.47
C ASP A 344 12.51 -2.92 17.49
N ILE A 345 12.87 -1.64 17.58
CA ILE A 345 11.93 -0.52 17.48
C ILE A 345 12.40 0.39 16.36
N ASP A 346 11.62 0.47 15.29
CA ASP A 346 11.86 1.35 14.16
C ASP A 346 10.94 2.57 14.25
N ALA A 347 11.46 3.76 13.93
CA ALA A 347 10.67 4.99 13.89
C ALA A 347 11.01 5.83 12.67
N GLN A 348 9.97 6.35 12.01
CA GLN A 348 10.08 7.43 11.04
C GLN A 348 9.91 8.75 11.77
N ILE A 349 10.90 9.63 11.69
CA ILE A 349 10.85 10.96 12.32
C ILE A 349 9.77 11.79 11.61
N ASP A 350 8.88 12.43 12.39
CA ASP A 350 7.93 13.41 11.83
C ASP A 350 8.74 14.55 11.17
N PRO A 351 8.61 14.84 9.87
CA PRO A 351 9.35 15.93 9.23
C PRO A 351 9.16 17.28 9.93
N LYS A 352 7.98 17.50 10.55
CA LYS A 352 7.69 18.72 11.33
C LYS A 352 8.45 18.75 12.66
N PHE A 353 8.93 17.62 13.16
CA PHE A 353 9.74 17.57 14.39
C PHE A 353 11.07 18.34 14.22
N LEU A 354 11.69 18.35 13.05
CA LEU A 354 12.96 19.07 12.82
C LEU A 354 12.81 20.60 12.88
N THR A 355 11.65 21.12 12.48
CA THR A 355 11.36 22.56 12.52
C THR A 355 10.74 22.97 13.85
N ARG A 356 9.91 22.11 14.44
CA ARG A 356 9.22 22.33 15.71
C ARG A 356 10.11 22.10 16.92
N GLY A 357 11.01 21.11 16.87
CA GLY A 357 11.73 20.59 18.03
C GLY A 357 10.83 19.90 19.07
N PRO A 358 11.40 19.42 20.19
CA PRO A 358 10.64 18.86 21.30
C PRO A 358 9.76 19.90 21.98
N ASN A 359 8.54 19.51 22.37
CA ASN A 359 7.59 20.42 23.02
C ASN A 359 8.17 21.10 24.28
N PHE A 360 8.96 20.39 25.08
CA PHE A 360 9.58 20.97 26.27
C PHE A 360 10.61 22.08 25.97
N ILE A 361 11.09 22.19 24.73
CA ILE A 361 12.00 23.26 24.28
C ILE A 361 11.21 24.35 23.52
N SER A 362 10.34 23.96 22.60
CA SER A 362 9.66 24.90 21.69
C SER A 362 8.29 25.38 22.16
N GLY A 363 7.68 24.71 23.13
CA GLY A 363 6.28 24.91 23.54
C GLY A 363 5.25 24.51 22.49
N GLN A 364 5.69 23.93 21.35
CA GLN A 364 4.81 23.53 20.26
C GLN A 364 4.50 22.03 20.37
N SER A 365 3.21 21.70 20.31
CA SER A 365 2.73 20.31 20.31
C SER A 365 2.93 19.64 18.96
N GLY A 366 3.21 18.34 18.99
CA GLY A 366 3.07 17.44 17.86
C GLY A 366 3.89 16.17 18.05
N ASN A 367 3.83 15.28 17.06
CA ASN A 367 4.43 13.96 17.17
C ASN A 367 5.96 14.03 17.03
N LEU A 368 6.64 13.08 17.68
CA LEU A 368 8.08 12.86 17.48
C LEU A 368 8.31 12.03 16.21
N ALA A 369 7.49 10.99 16.03
CA ALA A 369 7.52 10.07 14.92
C ALA A 369 6.18 10.08 14.19
N SER A 370 6.20 10.00 12.87
CA SER A 370 5.00 9.79 12.06
C SER A 370 4.56 8.32 12.07
N ARG A 371 5.53 7.41 12.13
CA ARG A 371 5.30 5.95 12.14
C ARG A 371 6.25 5.26 13.10
N ILE A 372 5.76 4.20 13.74
CA ILE A 372 6.53 3.35 14.64
C ILE A 372 6.25 1.89 14.29
N SER A 373 7.30 1.09 14.17
CA SER A 373 7.21 -0.37 14.07
C SER A 373 7.97 -1.02 15.22
N LEU A 374 7.44 -2.14 15.68
CA LEU A 374 7.97 -2.92 16.78
C LEU A 374 8.05 -4.37 16.30
N LYS A 375 9.24 -4.95 16.38
CA LYS A 375 9.50 -6.33 15.95
C LYS A 375 10.10 -7.12 17.09
N TYR A 376 9.60 -8.33 17.32
CA TYR A 376 10.15 -9.24 18.31
C TYR A 376 10.39 -10.61 17.68
N ILE A 377 11.64 -11.09 17.74
CA ILE A 377 12.05 -12.38 17.17
C ILE A 377 12.19 -13.41 18.29
N TRP A 378 11.67 -14.62 18.11
CA TRP A 378 11.86 -15.71 19.09
C TRP A 378 12.50 -16.95 18.45
N ASP A 379 13.04 -17.80 19.31
CA ASP A 379 13.66 -19.07 18.93
C ASP A 379 12.63 -20.19 18.77
#